data_AF-A0A6G8FY91-F1
#
_entry.id   AF-A0A6G8FY91-F1
#
_cell.length_a   1.000
_cell.length_b   1.000
_cell.length_c   1.000
_cell.angle_alpha   90.00
_cell.angle_beta   90.00
_cell.angle_gamma   90.00
#
_symmetry.space_group_name_H-M   'P 1'
#
loop_
_entity.id
_entity.type
_entity.pdbx_description
1 polymer ?
#
loop_
_entity_poly.entity_id
_entity_poly.type
_entity_poly.pdbx_seq_one_letter_code
_entity_poly.pdbx_strand_id
1 'polypeptide(L)'
;MVWVVVAEGVAIALLGVLVLGLLRSHALILKALHELGAGLELEQEAAAAGTAGHDGPPGAVPVQIEPGVVPATRPASSASFDVVGQDLEGRHAVVEVAGPASPTTLLAFLTSGCSVCLTFWDELDGDTVAPAGARVVVVVKDTPDESPAVLAKLARPGTRVVASSAAWSDYDVPGSPYFVLLEQGVVTGEGSATSWPAVRDLLQQAVDETSHARTAAGRTGPGAVGIDDRGERDDLSRVDAELLAAGVTPGHPSLHTSPEPEDAEGPHA
;
A
#
# COMPACT_ATOMS: atom_id res chain seq x y z
N MET A 1 -36.19 36.18 -25.96
CA MET A 1 -35.26 36.48 -24.86
C MET A 1 -35.77 35.98 -23.51
N VAL A 2 -36.95 36.41 -23.03
CA VAL A 2 -37.47 36.00 -21.69
C VAL A 2 -37.55 34.48 -21.50
N TRP A 3 -38.01 33.74 -22.52
CA TRP A 3 -38.10 32.27 -22.46
C TRP A 3 -36.76 31.56 -22.27
N VAL A 4 -35.68 32.09 -22.86
CA VAL A 4 -34.33 31.50 -22.73
C VAL A 4 -33.82 31.70 -21.30
N VAL A 5 -34.00 32.90 -20.75
CA VAL A 5 -33.62 33.22 -19.36
C VAL A 5 -34.39 32.35 -18.35
N VAL A 6 -35.69 32.14 -18.60
CA VAL A 6 -36.50 31.25 -17.74
C VAL A 6 -36.04 29.81 -17.85
N ALA A 7 -35.76 29.30 -19.06
CA ALA A 7 -35.28 27.93 -19.26
C ALA A 7 -33.90 27.70 -18.62
N GLU A 8 -32.99 28.66 -18.73
CA GLU A 8 -31.67 28.61 -18.09
C GLU A 8 -31.76 28.65 -16.56
N GLY A 9 -32.62 29.51 -16.01
CA GLY A 9 -32.87 29.56 -14.56
C GLY A 9 -33.41 28.25 -14.01
N VAL A 10 -34.32 27.58 -14.74
CA VAL A 10 -34.81 26.24 -14.38
C VAL A 10 -33.70 25.21 -14.44
N ALA A 11 -32.86 25.23 -15.49
CA ALA A 11 -31.73 24.29 -15.62
C ALA A 11 -30.72 24.44 -14.47
N ILE A 12 -30.36 25.68 -14.10
CA ILE A 12 -29.46 25.97 -12.97
C ILE A 12 -30.08 25.50 -11.64
N ALA A 13 -31.37 25.74 -11.44
CA ALA A 13 -32.06 25.29 -10.23
C ALA A 13 -32.07 23.76 -10.11
N LEU A 14 -32.33 23.05 -11.21
CA LEU A 14 -32.28 21.58 -11.25
C LEU A 14 -30.86 21.05 -11.00
N LEU A 15 -29.83 21.68 -11.59
CA LEU A 15 -28.43 21.37 -11.33
C LEU A 15 -28.07 21.58 -9.85
N GLY A 16 -28.53 22.67 -9.23
CA GLY A 16 -28.31 22.93 -7.81
C GLY A 16 -28.93 21.85 -6.92
N VAL A 17 -30.17 21.45 -7.19
CA VAL A 17 -30.84 20.35 -6.47
C VAL A 17 -30.07 19.04 -6.63
N LEU A 18 -29.60 18.73 -7.84
CA LEU A 18 -28.83 17.53 -8.13
C LEU A 18 -27.49 17.52 -7.36
N VAL A 19 -26.76 18.64 -7.35
CA VAL A 19 -25.50 18.79 -6.60
C VAL A 19 -25.74 18.65 -5.09
N LEU A 20 -26.76 19.30 -4.53
CA LEU A 20 -27.11 19.13 -3.11
C LEU A 20 -27.50 17.69 -2.78
N GLY A 21 -28.20 17.00 -3.68
CA GLY A 21 -28.53 15.58 -3.54
C GLY A 21 -27.29 14.69 -3.50
N LEU A 22 -26.34 14.93 -4.41
CA LEU A 22 -25.04 14.22 -4.45
C LEU A 22 -24.22 14.46 -3.18
N LEU A 23 -24.12 15.71 -2.72
CA LEU A 23 -23.39 16.05 -1.49
C LEU A 23 -24.03 15.42 -0.25
N ARG A 24 -25.36 15.41 -0.15
CA ARG A 24 -26.08 14.73 0.94
C ARG A 24 -25.89 13.22 0.89
N SER A 25 -25.89 12.62 -0.30
CA SER A 25 -25.63 11.19 -0.48
C SER A 25 -24.22 10.81 0.02
N HIS A 26 -23.19 11.57 -0.33
CA HIS A 26 -21.82 11.34 0.16
C HIS A 26 -21.71 11.51 1.69
N ALA A 27 -22.38 12.51 2.26
CA ALA A 27 -22.42 12.68 3.72
C ALA A 27 -23.12 11.50 4.42
N LEU A 28 -24.16 10.94 3.80
CA LEU A 28 -24.86 9.76 4.32
C LEU A 28 -24.05 8.48 4.17
N ILE A 29 -23.26 8.33 3.10
CA ILE A 29 -22.32 7.20 2.94
C ILE A 29 -21.22 7.25 4.00
N LEU A 30 -20.63 8.42 4.25
CA LEU A 30 -19.64 8.58 5.33
C LEU A 30 -20.25 8.29 6.71
N LYS A 31 -21.51 8.72 6.94
CA LYS A 31 -22.23 8.40 8.17
C LYS A 31 -22.56 6.91 8.30
N ALA A 32 -22.96 6.26 7.21
CA ALA A 32 -23.24 4.82 7.18
C ALA A 32 -21.97 3.98 7.40
N LEU A 33 -20.83 4.40 6.86
CA LEU A 33 -19.53 3.79 7.15
C LEU A 33 -19.09 3.99 8.61
N HIS A 34 -19.44 5.12 9.22
CA HIS A 34 -19.22 5.35 10.65
C HIS A 34 -20.12 4.46 11.53
N GLU A 35 -21.39 4.30 11.13
CA GLU A 35 -22.37 3.44 11.80
C GLU A 35 -22.10 1.93 11.61
N LEU A 36 -21.40 1.52 10.54
CA LEU A 36 -21.02 0.12 10.28
C LEU A 36 -19.79 -0.39 11.06
N GLY A 37 -19.25 0.38 12.02
CA GLY A 37 -18.28 -0.16 12.99
C GLY A 37 -16.89 0.49 13.01
N ALA A 38 -16.76 1.79 12.69
CA ALA A 38 -15.50 2.52 12.86
C ALA A 38 -15.43 3.36 14.14
N GLY A 39 -16.43 3.35 15.04
CA GLY A 39 -16.35 4.23 16.20
C GLY A 39 -17.34 4.11 17.37
N LEU A 40 -18.24 3.13 17.47
CA LEU A 40 -19.27 3.16 18.53
C LEU A 40 -19.41 1.91 19.42
N GLU A 41 -18.81 0.76 19.10
CA GLU A 41 -18.79 -0.36 20.06
C GLU A 41 -17.80 -0.11 21.22
N LEU A 42 -16.69 0.60 20.95
CA LEU A 42 -15.73 1.01 21.98
C LEU A 42 -16.32 2.02 22.99
N GLU A 43 -17.24 2.89 22.55
CA GLU A 43 -17.84 3.92 23.41
C GLU A 43 -18.95 3.34 24.31
N GLN A 44 -19.63 2.27 23.84
CA GLN A 44 -20.67 1.59 24.61
C GLN A 44 -20.09 0.56 25.60
N GLU A 45 -18.99 -0.12 25.25
CA GLU A 45 -18.22 -0.94 26.20
C GLU A 45 -17.52 -0.06 27.27
N ALA A 46 -17.02 1.12 26.90
CA ALA A 46 -16.48 2.10 27.85
C ALA A 46 -17.56 2.69 28.78
N ALA A 47 -18.79 2.89 28.28
CA ALA A 47 -19.92 3.34 29.10
C ALA A 47 -20.41 2.25 30.08
N ALA A 48 -20.30 0.97 29.73
CA ALA A 48 -20.64 -0.15 30.61
C ALA A 48 -19.58 -0.42 31.70
N ALA A 49 -18.30 -0.07 31.43
CA ALA A 49 -17.19 -0.26 32.37
C ALA A 49 -17.01 0.89 33.41
N GLY A 50 -17.76 1.98 33.29
CA GLY A 50 -17.55 3.24 34.03
C GLY A 50 -18.18 3.38 35.42
N THR A 51 -18.51 2.30 36.15
CA THR A 51 -19.11 2.40 37.51
C THR A 51 -18.13 2.29 38.68
N ALA A 52 -16.81 2.41 38.47
CA ALA A 52 -15.84 2.54 39.54
C ALA A 52 -15.04 3.84 39.38
N GLY A 53 -15.32 4.81 40.25
CA GLY A 53 -14.94 6.21 40.05
C GLY A 53 -13.45 6.53 40.16
N HIS A 54 -13.09 7.68 39.58
CA HIS A 54 -12.06 8.61 40.05
C HIS A 54 -12.23 9.95 39.31
N ASP A 55 -12.39 11.03 40.07
CA ASP A 55 -12.41 12.41 39.57
C ASP A 55 -11.06 12.79 38.95
N GLY A 56 -11.02 12.92 37.63
CA GLY A 56 -9.91 13.52 36.87
C GLY A 56 -10.35 13.82 35.44
N PRO A 57 -9.92 14.94 34.83
CA PRO A 57 -10.28 15.24 33.44
C PRO A 57 -9.75 14.11 32.53
N PRO A 58 -10.52 13.68 31.51
CA PRO A 58 -10.15 12.55 30.67
C PRO A 58 -8.84 12.87 29.95
N GLY A 59 -7.78 12.17 30.35
CA GLY A 59 -6.52 12.17 29.61
C GLY A 59 -6.78 11.60 28.24
N ALA A 60 -6.45 12.36 27.20
CA ALA A 60 -6.49 11.89 25.82
C ALA A 60 -5.67 10.60 25.73
N VAL A 61 -6.32 9.48 25.44
CA VAL A 61 -5.63 8.25 25.05
C VAL A 61 -5.07 8.53 23.66
N PRO A 62 -3.74 8.57 23.45
CA PRO A 62 -3.20 8.78 22.13
C PRO A 62 -3.50 7.54 21.28
N VAL A 63 -4.51 7.65 20.42
CA VAL A 63 -4.68 6.71 19.31
C VAL A 63 -3.49 6.93 18.39
N GLN A 64 -2.52 6.02 18.44
CA GLN A 64 -1.46 5.97 17.46
C GLN A 64 -2.09 5.47 16.16
N ILE A 65 -2.37 6.39 15.24
CA ILE A 65 -2.70 6.06 13.86
C ILE A 65 -1.44 5.42 13.30
N GLU A 66 -1.44 4.09 13.17
CA GLU A 66 -0.32 3.41 12.52
C GLU A 66 -0.10 4.03 11.13
N PRO A 67 1.15 4.25 10.72
CA PRO A 67 1.44 4.74 9.38
C PRO A 67 0.74 3.82 8.38
N GLY A 68 -0.09 4.38 7.50
CA GLY A 68 -0.89 3.58 6.56
C GLY A 68 0.03 2.87 5.58
N VAL A 69 0.45 1.65 5.94
CA VAL A 69 1.37 0.81 5.17
C VAL A 69 0.56 -0.29 4.51
N VAL A 70 0.71 -0.41 3.19
CA VAL A 70 0.11 -1.49 2.42
C VAL A 70 1.26 -2.27 1.77
N PRO A 71 1.61 -3.46 2.29
CA PRO A 71 2.60 -4.31 1.64
C PRO A 71 2.04 -4.82 0.32
N ALA A 72 2.93 -5.15 -0.61
CA ALA A 72 2.49 -5.70 -1.88
C ALA A 72 1.88 -7.10 -1.76
N THR A 73 1.02 -7.43 -2.72
CA THR A 73 0.38 -8.74 -2.86
C THR A 73 1.14 -9.70 -3.78
N ARG A 74 2.12 -9.22 -4.57
CA ARG A 74 2.95 -10.09 -5.42
C ARG A 74 4.15 -10.65 -4.65
N PRO A 75 4.70 -11.81 -5.05
CA PRO A 75 5.85 -12.38 -4.37
C PRO A 75 7.10 -11.51 -4.56
N ALA A 76 7.82 -11.22 -3.48
CA ALA A 76 9.19 -10.73 -3.55
C ALA A 76 10.04 -11.76 -4.32
N SER A 77 10.64 -11.36 -5.46
CA SER A 77 11.45 -12.14 -6.43
C SER A 77 11.10 -11.87 -7.90
N SER A 78 10.11 -11.05 -8.21
CA SER A 78 9.82 -10.71 -9.61
C SER A 78 11.02 -10.05 -10.30
N ALA A 79 11.27 -10.43 -11.55
CA ALA A 79 12.28 -9.80 -12.40
C ALA A 79 12.01 -8.29 -12.50
N SER A 80 13.06 -7.49 -12.46
CA SER A 80 12.96 -6.04 -12.68
C SER A 80 12.93 -5.71 -14.17
N PHE A 81 12.27 -4.59 -14.50
CA PHE A 81 12.23 -4.03 -15.85
C PHE A 81 12.93 -2.68 -15.89
N ASP A 82 13.75 -2.44 -16.92
CA ASP A 82 14.36 -1.12 -17.13
C ASP A 82 13.28 -0.06 -17.33
N VAL A 83 13.45 1.10 -16.72
CA VAL A 83 12.51 2.20 -16.88
C VAL A 83 12.95 3.06 -18.07
N VAL A 84 12.19 2.98 -19.15
CA VAL A 84 12.41 3.77 -20.38
C VAL A 84 11.31 4.81 -20.51
N GLY A 85 11.70 6.08 -20.70
CA GLY A 85 10.75 7.19 -20.74
C GLY A 85 11.40 8.52 -21.10
N GLN A 86 10.86 9.60 -20.54
CA GLN A 86 11.37 10.96 -20.72
C GLN A 86 11.67 11.64 -19.39
N ASP A 87 12.67 12.52 -19.35
CA ASP A 87 12.85 13.43 -18.23
C ASP A 87 11.89 14.63 -18.30
N LEU A 88 11.99 15.55 -17.33
CA LEU A 88 11.11 16.73 -17.26
C LEU A 88 11.34 17.74 -18.39
N GLU A 89 12.47 17.65 -19.09
CA GLU A 89 12.75 18.44 -20.29
C GLU A 89 12.26 17.74 -21.58
N GLY A 90 11.62 16.58 -21.46
CA GLY A 90 11.14 15.78 -22.58
C GLY A 90 12.24 15.02 -23.32
N ARG A 91 13.44 14.91 -22.75
CA ARG A 91 14.55 14.15 -23.35
C ARG A 91 14.42 12.68 -22.96
N HIS A 92 14.83 11.81 -23.87
CA HIS A 92 14.82 10.38 -23.62
C HIS A 92 15.69 10.02 -22.40
N ALA A 93 15.13 9.26 -21.48
CA ALA A 93 15.77 8.83 -20.23
C ALA A 93 15.60 7.31 -20.06
N VAL A 94 16.69 6.67 -19.63
CA VAL A 94 16.71 5.24 -19.28
C VAL A 94 17.24 5.10 -17.87
N VAL A 95 16.62 4.23 -17.08
CA VAL A 95 17.11 3.79 -15.79
C VAL A 95 17.32 2.28 -15.86
N GLU A 96 18.57 1.91 -16.02
CA GLU A 96 19.01 0.51 -16.04
C GLU A 96 18.93 -0.04 -14.63
N VAL A 97 18.00 -0.96 -14.42
CA VAL A 97 17.78 -1.68 -13.16
C VAL A 97 17.74 -3.19 -13.38
N ALA A 98 17.55 -3.64 -14.62
CA ALA A 98 17.60 -5.04 -14.98
C ALA A 98 19.02 -5.61 -14.90
N GLY A 99 19.12 -6.84 -14.41
CA GLY A 99 20.38 -7.60 -14.38
C GLY A 99 21.24 -7.43 -13.12
N PRO A 100 22.19 -8.36 -12.91
CA PRO A 100 22.87 -8.55 -11.62
C PRO A 100 23.89 -7.45 -11.27
N ALA A 101 24.36 -6.69 -12.25
CA ALA A 101 25.30 -5.59 -12.04
C ALA A 101 24.60 -4.24 -11.77
N SER A 102 23.26 -4.22 -11.80
CA SER A 102 22.50 -2.99 -11.65
C SER A 102 22.57 -2.46 -10.21
N PRO A 103 22.76 -1.15 -10.02
CA PRO A 103 22.85 -0.55 -8.70
C PRO A 103 21.50 -0.62 -7.99
N THR A 104 21.54 -0.71 -6.66
CA THR A 104 20.35 -0.69 -5.82
C THR A 104 19.54 0.57 -6.10
N THR A 105 18.28 0.40 -6.49
CA THR A 105 17.42 1.50 -6.96
C THR A 105 16.07 1.42 -6.28
N LEU A 106 15.60 2.55 -5.77
CA LEU A 106 14.24 2.71 -5.29
C LEU A 106 13.44 3.47 -6.34
N LEU A 107 12.46 2.79 -6.94
CA LEU A 107 11.48 3.43 -7.80
C LEU A 107 10.32 3.95 -6.93
N ALA A 108 10.06 5.25 -6.99
CA ALA A 108 8.94 5.91 -6.33
C ALA A 108 7.91 6.30 -7.39
N PHE A 109 6.81 5.54 -7.49
CA PHE A 109 5.71 5.80 -8.40
C PHE A 109 4.78 6.85 -7.79
N LEU A 110 4.88 8.08 -8.28
CA LEU A 110 4.17 9.25 -7.75
C LEU A 110 3.31 9.89 -8.84
N THR A 111 2.28 10.63 -8.41
CA THR A 111 1.49 11.49 -9.30
C THR A 111 1.47 12.92 -8.77
N SER A 112 1.24 13.92 -9.64
CA SER A 112 1.13 15.32 -9.20
C SER A 112 -0.20 15.64 -8.52
N GLY A 113 -1.24 14.82 -8.76
CA GLY A 113 -2.60 15.03 -8.25
C GLY A 113 -2.95 14.30 -6.95
N CYS A 114 -2.08 13.43 -6.42
CA CYS A 114 -2.34 12.70 -5.17
C CYS A 114 -1.82 13.50 -3.97
N SER A 115 -2.69 13.79 -3.00
CA SER A 115 -2.34 14.59 -1.81
C SER A 115 -1.22 13.95 -0.97
N VAL A 116 -1.21 12.62 -0.88
CA VAL A 116 -0.12 11.88 -0.22
C VAL A 116 1.16 11.93 -1.05
N CYS A 117 1.08 11.90 -2.39
CA CYS A 117 2.28 12.08 -3.22
C CYS A 117 2.93 13.45 -3.02
N LEU A 118 2.15 14.51 -2.76
CA LEU A 118 2.69 15.85 -2.52
C LEU A 118 3.64 15.91 -1.31
N THR A 119 3.38 15.14 -0.25
CA THR A 119 4.31 15.08 0.89
C THR A 119 5.63 14.44 0.50
N PHE A 120 5.61 13.41 -0.36
CA PHE A 120 6.83 12.81 -0.89
C PHE A 120 7.58 13.74 -1.85
N TRP A 121 6.89 14.55 -2.66
CA TRP A 121 7.55 15.56 -3.48
C TRP A 121 8.32 16.60 -2.64
N ASP A 122 7.81 16.94 -1.46
CA ASP A 122 8.48 17.87 -0.53
C ASP A 122 9.66 17.23 0.23
N GLU A 123 9.63 15.91 0.45
CA GLU A 123 10.63 15.18 1.22
C GLU A 123 11.76 14.59 0.36
N LEU A 124 11.47 14.19 -0.88
CA LEU A 124 12.44 13.53 -1.77
C LEU A 124 13.31 14.56 -2.50
N ASP A 125 14.62 14.38 -2.38
CA ASP A 125 15.65 15.13 -3.09
C ASP A 125 16.87 14.23 -3.43
N GLY A 126 17.91 14.82 -4.02
CA GLY A 126 19.11 14.07 -4.41
C GLY A 126 19.92 13.47 -3.26
N ASP A 127 19.73 13.95 -2.02
CA ASP A 127 20.47 13.51 -0.83
C ASP A 127 19.64 12.60 0.09
N THR A 128 18.43 12.25 -0.35
CA THR A 128 17.50 11.44 0.43
C THR A 128 18.07 10.04 0.70
N VAL A 129 18.22 9.70 1.98
CA VAL A 129 18.74 8.40 2.41
C VAL A 129 17.66 7.34 2.27
N ALA A 130 17.78 6.52 1.23
CA ALA A 130 16.92 5.36 1.00
C ALA A 130 17.47 4.07 1.63
N PRO A 131 16.59 3.08 1.88
CA PRO A 131 16.98 1.74 2.35
C PRO A 131 18.02 1.09 1.44
N ALA A 132 18.89 0.27 2.03
CA ALA A 132 20.00 -0.40 1.32
C ALA A 132 20.94 0.54 0.53
N GLY A 133 20.95 1.85 0.86
CA GLY A 133 21.73 2.86 0.14
C GLY A 133 21.25 3.08 -1.30
N ALA A 134 19.97 2.80 -1.58
CA ALA A 134 19.41 2.88 -2.91
C ALA A 134 19.48 4.30 -3.49
N ARG A 135 19.69 4.41 -4.81
CA ARG A 135 19.41 5.66 -5.53
C ARG A 135 17.89 5.80 -5.69
N VAL A 136 17.33 6.97 -5.39
CA VAL A 136 15.90 7.23 -5.59
C VAL A 136 15.64 7.71 -7.02
N VAL A 137 14.64 7.12 -7.67
CA VAL A 137 14.12 7.56 -8.97
C VAL A 137 12.62 7.70 -8.85
N VAL A 138 12.10 8.90 -9.13
CA VAL A 138 10.66 9.12 -9.19
C VAL A 138 10.16 8.75 -10.57
N VAL A 139 9.18 7.87 -10.64
CA VAL A 139 8.52 7.44 -11.86
C VAL A 139 7.11 8.01 -11.88
N VAL A 140 6.79 8.74 -12.93
CA VAL A 140 5.47 9.35 -13.14
C VAL A 140 4.87 8.81 -14.42
N LYS A 141 3.56 8.94 -14.62
CA LYS A 141 2.96 8.64 -15.92
C LYS A 141 3.40 9.67 -16.95
N ASP A 142 3.38 9.29 -18.22
CA ASP A 142 3.62 10.21 -19.33
C ASP A 142 2.38 11.06 -19.65
N THR A 143 2.52 11.99 -20.58
CA THR A 143 1.39 12.80 -21.06
C THR A 143 0.36 11.90 -21.76
N PRO A 144 -0.95 12.16 -21.59
CA PRO A 144 -1.54 13.36 -21.00
C PRO A 144 -1.84 13.27 -19.50
N ASP A 145 -1.56 12.15 -18.84
CA ASP A 145 -1.94 11.92 -17.43
C ASP A 145 -1.22 12.88 -16.47
N GLU A 146 0.02 13.22 -16.78
CA GLU A 146 0.83 14.15 -16.01
C GLU A 146 1.28 15.35 -16.84
N SER A 147 1.39 16.51 -16.19
CA SER A 147 1.86 17.75 -16.82
C SER A 147 3.34 17.99 -16.51
N PRO A 148 4.24 18.04 -17.52
CA PRO A 148 5.66 18.30 -17.28
C PRO A 148 5.92 19.62 -16.55
N ALA A 149 5.11 20.66 -16.84
CA ALA A 149 5.23 21.96 -16.21
C ALA A 149 4.81 21.98 -14.73
N VAL A 150 3.90 21.08 -14.31
CA VAL A 150 3.54 20.89 -12.91
C VAL A 150 4.63 20.09 -12.20
N LEU A 151 5.07 18.99 -12.81
CA LEU A 151 6.14 18.14 -12.27
C LEU A 151 7.45 18.92 -12.06
N ALA A 152 7.82 19.80 -12.99
CA ALA A 152 8.99 20.67 -12.86
C ALA A 152 8.92 21.64 -11.67
N LYS A 153 7.72 21.95 -11.16
CA LYS A 153 7.54 22.78 -9.95
C LYS A 153 7.60 21.97 -8.67
N LEU A 154 7.26 20.68 -8.73
CA LEU A 154 7.26 19.76 -7.60
C LEU A 154 8.64 19.15 -7.36
N ALA A 155 9.38 18.85 -8.42
CA ALA A 155 10.68 18.18 -8.31
C ALA A 155 11.72 19.05 -7.59
N ARG A 156 12.25 18.55 -6.47
CA ARG A 156 13.37 19.20 -5.76
C ARG A 156 14.70 18.98 -6.48
N PRO A 157 15.69 19.87 -6.29
CA PRO A 157 17.02 19.71 -6.89
C PRO A 157 17.63 18.33 -6.65
N GLY A 158 18.22 17.74 -7.69
CA GLY A 158 18.85 16.42 -7.62
C GLY A 158 17.89 15.23 -7.73
N THR A 159 16.57 15.46 -7.68
CA THR A 159 15.58 14.39 -7.88
C THR A 159 15.58 13.94 -9.33
N ARG A 160 15.86 12.66 -9.57
CA ARG A 160 15.73 12.06 -10.90
C ARG A 160 14.27 11.67 -11.14
N VAL A 161 13.61 12.34 -12.08
CA VAL A 161 12.22 12.05 -12.47
C VAL A 161 12.20 11.48 -13.89
N VAL A 162 11.45 10.39 -14.09
CA VAL A 162 11.22 9.77 -15.40
C VAL A 162 9.72 9.57 -15.62
N ALA A 163 9.19 10.15 -16.69
CA ALA A 163 7.84 9.93 -17.16
C ALA A 163 7.78 8.68 -18.06
N SER A 164 7.09 7.64 -17.60
CA SER A 164 6.96 6.37 -18.31
C SER A 164 5.70 5.62 -17.86
N SER A 165 4.63 5.66 -18.64
CA SER A 165 3.42 4.86 -18.33
C SER A 165 3.63 3.36 -18.52
N ALA A 166 4.59 2.96 -19.37
CA ALA A 166 4.99 1.57 -19.54
C ALA A 166 5.52 0.96 -18.23
N ALA A 167 6.38 1.69 -17.51
CA ALA A 167 6.91 1.22 -16.24
C ALA A 167 5.82 1.00 -15.17
N TRP A 168 4.74 1.79 -15.18
CA TRP A 168 3.61 1.54 -14.27
C TRP A 168 2.93 0.18 -14.54
N SER A 169 2.89 -0.21 -15.81
CA SER A 169 2.32 -1.49 -16.24
C SER A 169 3.29 -2.64 -15.96
N ASP A 170 4.57 -2.47 -16.30
CA ASP A 170 5.61 -3.50 -16.08
C ASP A 170 5.77 -3.87 -14.59
N TYR A 171 5.56 -2.89 -13.71
CA TYR A 171 5.61 -3.09 -12.27
C TYR A 171 4.25 -3.36 -11.62
N ASP A 172 3.17 -3.52 -12.42
CA ASP A 172 1.79 -3.75 -11.96
C ASP A 172 1.34 -2.78 -10.85
N VAL A 173 1.68 -1.49 -11.00
CA VAL A 173 1.48 -0.50 -9.95
C VAL A 173 -0.01 -0.19 -9.77
N PRO A 174 -0.61 -0.48 -8.59
CA PRO A 174 -2.06 -0.40 -8.39
C PRO A 174 -2.56 1.03 -8.20
N GLY A 175 -1.68 1.96 -7.81
CA GLY A 175 -2.00 3.33 -7.48
C GLY A 175 -0.78 4.10 -6.99
N SER A 176 -0.98 5.36 -6.57
CA SER A 176 0.09 6.23 -6.06
C SER A 176 -0.23 6.74 -4.65
N PRO A 177 0.77 6.83 -3.75
CA PRO A 177 2.18 6.49 -3.95
C PRO A 177 2.44 4.98 -3.90
N TYR A 178 3.43 4.50 -4.64
CA TYR A 178 3.88 3.11 -4.58
C TYR A 178 5.40 3.04 -4.75
N PHE A 179 6.06 2.16 -4.02
CA PHE A 179 7.51 2.08 -3.93
C PHE A 179 7.98 0.68 -4.27
N VAL A 180 9.03 0.58 -5.09
CA VAL A 180 9.66 -0.70 -5.47
C VAL A 180 11.16 -0.60 -5.27
N LEU A 181 11.69 -1.40 -4.34
CA LEU A 181 13.11 -1.54 -4.08
C LEU A 181 13.70 -2.66 -4.94
N LEU A 182 14.74 -2.32 -5.67
CA LEU A 182 15.44 -3.20 -6.60
C LEU A 182 16.88 -3.40 -6.18
N GLU A 183 17.30 -4.65 -6.04
CA GLU A 183 18.69 -5.03 -5.77
C GLU A 183 19.16 -6.04 -6.82
N GLN A 184 20.19 -5.70 -7.60
CA GLN A 184 20.78 -6.60 -8.60
C GLN A 184 19.76 -7.21 -9.58
N GLY A 185 18.81 -6.41 -10.04
CA GLY A 185 17.82 -6.84 -11.04
C GLY A 185 16.63 -7.64 -10.50
N VAL A 186 16.44 -7.67 -9.18
CA VAL A 186 15.27 -8.28 -8.55
C VAL A 186 14.54 -7.29 -7.65
N VAL A 187 13.23 -7.47 -7.52
CA VAL A 187 12.43 -6.78 -6.50
C VAL A 187 12.66 -7.43 -5.14
N THR A 188 13.17 -6.67 -4.18
CA THR A 188 13.41 -7.14 -2.80
C THR A 188 12.42 -6.59 -1.77
N GLY A 189 11.70 -5.52 -2.10
CA GLY A 189 10.64 -4.99 -1.26
C GLY A 189 9.78 -3.98 -2.00
N GLU A 190 8.51 -3.87 -1.62
CA GLU A 190 7.58 -2.94 -2.25
C GLU A 190 6.29 -2.72 -1.44
N GLY A 191 5.64 -1.61 -1.73
CA GLY A 191 4.34 -1.27 -1.14
C GLY A 191 4.04 0.22 -1.18
N SER A 192 2.99 0.61 -0.46
CA SER A 192 2.58 2.00 -0.28
C SER A 192 2.73 2.40 1.18
N ALA A 193 3.10 3.65 1.42
CA ALA A 193 3.05 4.27 2.74
C ALA A 193 2.70 5.75 2.62
N THR A 194 2.30 6.37 3.74
CA THR A 194 1.88 7.78 3.78
C THR A 194 2.98 8.75 4.23
N SER A 195 4.16 8.26 4.60
CA SER A 195 5.31 9.08 5.01
C SER A 195 6.64 8.41 4.67
N TRP A 196 7.71 9.19 4.48
CA TRP A 196 9.02 8.64 4.18
C TRP A 196 9.59 7.71 5.25
N PRO A 197 9.48 8.00 6.57
CA PRO A 197 9.89 7.06 7.61
C PRO A 197 9.20 5.70 7.48
N ALA A 198 7.89 5.70 7.18
CA ALA A 198 7.13 4.46 7.00
C ALA A 198 7.57 3.68 5.74
N VAL A 199 7.90 4.37 4.64
CA VAL A 199 8.51 3.73 3.45
C VAL A 199 9.84 3.07 3.82
N ARG A 200 10.68 3.77 4.59
CA ARG A 200 11.98 3.25 5.00
C ARG A 200 11.85 2.01 5.86
N ASP A 201 10.99 2.04 6.86
CA ASP A 201 10.79 0.93 7.79
C ASP A 201 10.21 -0.29 7.06
N LEU A 202 9.18 -0.10 6.21
CA LEU A 202 8.60 -1.15 5.38
C LEU A 202 9.65 -1.86 4.52
N LEU A 203 10.43 -1.07 3.76
CA LEU A 203 11.39 -1.64 2.82
C LEU A 203 12.61 -2.22 3.52
N GLN A 204 13.04 -1.62 4.64
CA GLN A 204 14.12 -2.18 5.46
C GLN A 204 13.73 -3.55 6.03
N GLN A 205 12.50 -3.68 6.54
CA GLN A 205 11.97 -4.96 6.99
C GLN A 205 11.98 -6.01 5.86
N ALA A 206 11.53 -5.65 4.65
CA ALA A 206 11.53 -6.56 3.50
C ALA A 206 12.94 -7.02 3.09
N VAL A 207 13.93 -6.10 3.13
CA VAL A 207 15.35 -6.43 2.91
C VAL A 207 15.87 -7.40 3.96
N ASP A 208 15.57 -7.13 5.23
CA ASP A 208 16.02 -7.96 6.35
C ASP A 208 15.40 -9.37 6.27
N GLU A 209 14.11 -9.48 6.00
CA GLU A 209 13.42 -10.77 5.79
C GLU A 209 14.01 -11.55 4.61
N THR A 210 14.27 -10.89 3.48
CA THR A 210 14.92 -11.51 2.32
C THR A 210 16.34 -11.96 2.64
N SER A 211 17.08 -11.21 3.46
CA SER A 211 18.42 -11.59 3.91
C SER A 211 18.42 -12.81 4.83
N HIS A 212 17.46 -12.87 5.76
CA HIS A 212 17.25 -14.00 6.65
C HIS A 212 16.88 -15.26 5.86
N ALA A 213 15.95 -15.16 4.92
CA ALA A 213 15.55 -16.28 4.06
C ALA A 213 16.73 -16.84 3.24
N ARG A 214 17.57 -15.97 2.66
CA ARG A 214 18.77 -16.39 1.92
C ARG A 214 19.80 -17.08 2.80
N THR A 215 20.03 -16.55 4.00
CA THR A 215 20.97 -17.13 4.97
C THR A 215 20.52 -18.53 5.38
N ALA A 216 19.22 -18.70 5.63
CA ALA A 216 18.64 -20.01 5.93
C ALA A 216 18.78 -21.00 4.76
N ALA A 217 18.67 -20.53 3.52
CA ALA A 217 18.86 -21.33 2.31
C ALA A 217 20.35 -21.54 1.90
N GLY A 218 21.31 -21.06 2.70
CA GLY A 218 22.74 -21.16 2.38
C GLY A 218 23.18 -20.37 1.13
N ARG A 219 22.40 -19.37 0.70
CA ARG A 219 22.67 -18.55 -0.49
C ARG A 219 23.37 -17.24 -0.13
N THR A 220 24.38 -16.87 -0.91
CA THR A 220 25.08 -15.59 -0.81
C THR A 220 24.80 -14.75 -2.06
N GLY A 221 24.19 -13.57 -1.90
CA GLY A 221 23.85 -12.64 -3.00
C GLY A 221 22.39 -12.18 -2.96
N PRO A 222 22.06 -10.97 -3.45
CA PRO A 222 20.68 -10.48 -3.66
C PRO A 222 19.84 -11.38 -4.59
N GLY A 223 18.52 -11.24 -4.53
CA GLY A 223 17.57 -12.21 -5.09
C GLY A 223 16.69 -12.80 -4.00
N ALA A 224 15.38 -12.75 -4.17
CA ALA A 224 14.53 -13.57 -3.31
C ALA A 224 14.76 -15.06 -3.64
N VAL A 225 14.65 -15.89 -2.61
CA VAL A 225 14.71 -17.34 -2.75
C VAL A 225 13.52 -17.72 -3.61
N GLY A 226 13.77 -18.04 -4.89
CA GLY A 226 12.71 -18.30 -5.87
C GLY A 226 11.72 -19.34 -5.34
N ILE A 227 10.46 -19.19 -5.74
CA ILE A 227 9.35 -20.09 -5.37
C ILE A 227 9.59 -21.53 -5.88
N ASP A 228 10.56 -21.74 -6.76
CA ASP A 228 11.03 -23.08 -7.15
C ASP A 228 11.69 -23.86 -5.99
N ASP A 229 11.91 -23.22 -4.85
CA ASP A 229 12.42 -23.83 -3.62
C ASP A 229 11.45 -23.65 -2.42
N ARG A 230 10.14 -23.71 -2.67
CA ARG A 230 9.16 -24.11 -1.63
C ARG A 230 9.22 -25.63 -1.35
N GLY A 231 10.40 -26.24 -1.42
CA GLY A 231 10.60 -27.65 -1.15
C GLY A 231 10.61 -28.00 0.34
N GLU A 232 10.87 -27.05 1.24
CA GLU A 232 11.15 -27.40 2.65
C GLU A 232 9.95 -27.15 3.61
N ARG A 233 9.10 -26.15 3.31
CA ARG A 233 7.90 -25.83 4.12
C ARG A 233 6.62 -26.50 3.60
N ASP A 234 6.62 -26.96 2.36
CA ASP A 234 5.50 -27.62 1.67
C ASP A 234 5.88 -29.04 1.20
N ASP A 235 6.84 -29.71 1.86
CA ASP A 235 6.99 -31.15 1.68
C ASP A 235 5.77 -31.82 2.32
N LEU A 236 4.68 -31.92 1.55
CA LEU A 236 3.45 -32.60 1.90
C LEU A 236 3.75 -34.02 2.41
N SER A 237 4.82 -34.66 1.93
CA SER A 237 5.25 -35.98 2.39
C SER A 237 5.77 -35.95 3.83
N ARG A 238 6.51 -34.89 4.21
CA ARG A 238 6.98 -34.69 5.59
C ARG A 238 5.85 -34.29 6.52
N VAL A 239 4.99 -33.36 6.08
CA VAL A 239 3.82 -32.94 6.85
C VAL A 239 2.84 -34.11 7.05
N ASP A 240 2.55 -34.87 6.00
CA ASP A 240 1.74 -36.09 6.11
C ASP A 240 2.41 -37.11 7.04
N ALA A 241 3.74 -37.28 6.98
CA ALA A 241 4.45 -38.18 7.90
C ALA A 241 4.38 -37.72 9.36
N GLU A 242 4.50 -36.41 9.64
CA GLU A 242 4.37 -35.82 10.97
C GLU A 242 2.92 -35.95 11.50
N LEU A 243 1.92 -35.71 10.65
CA LEU A 243 0.50 -35.88 10.99
C LEU A 243 0.18 -37.35 11.27
N LEU A 244 0.65 -38.27 10.43
CA LEU A 244 0.50 -39.71 10.64
C LEU A 244 1.22 -40.17 11.93
N ALA A 245 2.41 -39.63 12.21
CA ALA A 245 3.14 -39.90 13.45
C ALA A 245 2.40 -39.35 14.69
N ALA A 246 1.68 -38.24 14.54
CA ALA A 246 0.79 -37.68 15.56
C ALA A 246 -0.58 -38.39 15.64
N GLY A 247 -0.84 -39.41 14.80
CA GLY A 247 -2.10 -40.15 14.76
C GLY A 247 -3.23 -39.44 13.99
N VAL A 248 -2.93 -38.37 13.29
CA VAL A 248 -3.88 -37.59 12.47
C VAL A 248 -3.91 -38.18 11.06
N THR A 249 -4.89 -39.04 10.79
CA THR A 249 -5.13 -39.63 9.46
C THR A 249 -6.21 -38.85 8.69
N PRO A 250 -6.34 -39.01 7.36
CA PRO A 250 -7.51 -38.52 6.63
C PRO A 250 -8.81 -39.03 7.27
N GLY A 251 -9.64 -38.12 7.79
CA GLY A 251 -10.85 -38.43 8.58
C GLY A 251 -10.71 -38.27 10.09
N HIS A 252 -9.56 -37.81 10.60
CA HIS A 252 -9.38 -37.51 12.02
C HIS A 252 -10.33 -36.36 12.43
N PRO A 253 -11.06 -36.46 13.56
CA PRO A 253 -12.12 -35.51 13.93
C PRO A 253 -11.62 -34.07 14.10
N SER A 254 -10.36 -33.88 14.47
CA SER A 254 -9.74 -32.53 14.55
C SER A 254 -9.65 -31.80 13.21
N LEU A 255 -9.72 -32.53 12.09
CA LEU A 255 -9.75 -31.95 10.74
C LEU A 255 -11.14 -31.48 10.33
N HIS A 256 -12.17 -31.80 11.13
CA HIS A 256 -13.58 -31.58 10.81
C HIS A 256 -14.33 -30.85 11.93
N THR A 257 -13.63 -30.13 12.81
CA THR A 257 -14.28 -29.25 13.78
C THR A 257 -15.19 -28.29 13.03
N SER A 258 -16.49 -28.51 13.17
CA SER A 258 -17.49 -27.52 12.78
C SER A 258 -17.42 -26.38 13.78
N PRO A 259 -17.55 -25.12 13.35
CA PRO A 259 -17.68 -24.01 14.31
C PRO A 259 -18.80 -24.36 15.30
N GLU A 260 -18.53 -24.23 16.59
CA GLU A 260 -19.53 -24.47 17.63
C GLU A 260 -20.78 -23.63 17.32
N PRO A 261 -21.99 -24.21 17.38
CA PRO A 261 -23.20 -23.42 17.27
C PRO A 261 -23.25 -22.46 18.46
N GLU A 262 -23.33 -21.16 18.16
CA GLU A 262 -23.59 -20.09 19.13
C GLU A 262 -24.75 -20.52 20.03
N ASP A 263 -24.51 -20.51 21.35
CA ASP A 263 -25.51 -20.80 22.36
C ASP A 263 -26.76 -19.96 22.10
N ALA A 264 -27.83 -20.64 21.68
CA ALA A 264 -29.15 -20.06 21.60
C ALA A 264 -29.60 -19.69 23.02
N GLU A 265 -29.43 -18.40 23.35
CA GLU A 265 -29.99 -17.71 24.50
C GLU A 265 -31.43 -18.22 24.77
N GLY A 266 -31.59 -18.99 25.85
CA GLY A 266 -32.88 -19.49 26.29
C GLY A 266 -33.76 -18.35 26.80
N PRO A 267 -35.09 -18.39 26.58
CA PRO A 267 -35.98 -17.36 27.08
C PRO A 267 -36.23 -17.57 28.58
N HIS A 268 -35.70 -16.68 29.42
CA HIS A 268 -36.13 -16.59 30.81
C HIS A 268 -37.43 -15.77 30.91
N ALA A 269 -38.46 -16.44 31.43
CA ALA A 269 -39.73 -15.89 31.88
C ALA A 269 -39.61 -15.20 33.25
#